data_AF-A0A1M7QPV3-F1
#
_entry.id   AF-A0A1M7QPV3-F1
#
_cell.length_a   1.000
_cell.length_b   1.000
_cell.length_c   1.000
_cell.angle_alpha   90.00
_cell.angle_beta   90.00
_cell.angle_gamma   90.00
#
_symmetry.space_group_name_H-M   'P 1'
#
loop_
_entity.id
_entity.type
_entity.pdbx_description
1 polymer ?
#
loop_
_entity_poly.entity_id
_entity_poly.type
_entity_poly.pdbx_seq_one_letter_code
_entity_poly.pdbx_strand_id
1 'polypeptide(L)'
;MDRTLKIYTKTDHLFAEFIFSYDHPRQAKAHYTQYRRLYNDDEEDESKAVYPLTDRDVYLQFRQFDSIEQIRSFDVEVAKNELGRDMTDPRGYNYVYDPTPVLLRYVVQNHIGCIGMVNVLFSFIDNTKEVKFLSATNPRYDFDISSNSLETNVDCIVRIPWYTDRDVREISSHDLKRLEPWY
;
A
#
# COMPACT_ATOMS: atom_id res chain seq x y z
N MET A 1 1.36 -7.37 0.53
CA MET A 1 1.37 -6.22 1.46
C MET A 1 1.36 -4.91 0.68
N ASP A 2 0.54 -3.94 1.09
CA ASP A 2 0.51 -2.61 0.48
C ASP A 2 1.87 -1.91 0.68
N ARG A 3 2.29 -1.10 -0.28
CA ARG A 3 3.59 -0.43 -0.25
C ARG A 3 3.71 0.65 -1.32
N THR A 4 4.60 1.60 -1.07
CA THR A 4 4.96 2.64 -2.05
C THR A 4 6.43 2.50 -2.41
N LEU A 5 6.71 2.38 -3.71
CA LEU A 5 8.05 2.37 -4.29
C LEU A 5 8.29 3.71 -4.97
N LYS A 6 9.25 4.48 -4.47
CA LYS A 6 9.74 5.72 -5.07
C LYS A 6 11.02 5.42 -5.87
N ILE A 7 11.07 5.90 -7.09
CA ILE A 7 12.18 5.70 -8.02
C ILE A 7 12.84 7.05 -8.21
N TYR A 8 14.11 7.15 -7.84
CA TYR A 8 14.90 8.36 -7.96
C TYR A 8 15.96 8.19 -9.05
N THR A 9 16.27 9.27 -9.74
CA THR A 9 17.44 9.32 -10.61
C THR A 9 18.72 9.43 -9.80
N LYS A 10 19.89 9.29 -10.43
CA LYS A 10 21.16 9.44 -9.69
C LYS A 10 21.38 10.83 -9.09
N THR A 11 20.78 11.86 -9.70
CA THR A 11 20.71 13.23 -9.16
C THR A 11 19.68 13.41 -8.05
N ASP A 12 19.11 12.31 -7.53
CA ASP A 12 18.16 12.29 -6.42
C ASP A 12 16.85 13.04 -6.68
N HIS A 13 16.45 13.15 -7.94
CA HIS A 13 15.14 13.67 -8.33
C HIS A 13 14.16 12.50 -8.41
N LEU A 14 12.95 12.70 -7.87
CA LEU A 14 11.88 11.71 -8.00
C LEU A 14 11.49 11.57 -9.47
N PHE A 15 11.64 10.36 -10.02
CA PHE A 15 11.31 10.01 -11.39
C PHE A 15 9.92 9.39 -11.49
N ALA A 16 9.60 8.48 -10.57
CA ALA A 16 8.30 7.84 -10.52
C ALA A 16 7.97 7.37 -9.10
N GLU A 17 6.68 7.26 -8.81
CA GLU A 17 6.15 6.65 -7.59
C GLU A 17 5.14 5.57 -7.98
N PHE A 18 5.28 4.37 -7.44
CA PHE A 18 4.34 3.27 -7.58
C PHE A 18 3.69 2.98 -6.23
N ILE A 19 2.36 3.00 -6.19
CA ILE A 19 1.54 2.61 -5.04
C ILE A 19 0.92 1.25 -5.34
N PHE A 20 1.38 0.22 -4.64
CA PHE A 20 0.85 -1.13 -4.75
C PHE A 20 -0.25 -1.33 -3.69
N SER A 21 -1.45 -1.70 -4.11
CA SER A 21 -2.58 -1.95 -3.23
C SER A 21 -3.22 -3.33 -3.44
N TYR A 22 -3.62 -3.93 -2.33
CA TYR A 22 -4.27 -5.24 -2.26
C TYR A 22 -5.60 -5.11 -1.50
N ASP A 23 -6.48 -4.24 -2.01
CA ASP A 23 -7.74 -3.87 -1.36
C ASP A 23 -8.85 -4.95 -1.48
N HIS A 24 -8.62 -6.00 -2.28
CA HIS A 24 -9.53 -7.14 -2.43
C HIS A 24 -8.79 -8.48 -2.43
N PRO A 25 -9.45 -9.57 -1.99
CA PRO A 25 -8.83 -10.90 -1.97
C PRO A 25 -8.39 -11.32 -3.37
N ARG A 26 -7.14 -11.77 -3.47
CA ARG A 26 -6.51 -12.25 -4.72
C ARG A 26 -6.52 -11.24 -5.86
N GLN A 27 -6.64 -9.95 -5.56
CA GLN A 27 -6.48 -8.86 -6.52
C GLN A 27 -5.29 -7.99 -6.14
N ALA A 28 -4.58 -7.52 -7.14
CA ALA A 28 -3.42 -6.66 -6.97
C ALA A 28 -3.47 -5.56 -8.03
N LYS A 29 -3.30 -4.32 -7.59
CA LYS A 29 -3.22 -3.15 -8.46
C LYS A 29 -1.98 -2.36 -8.09
N ALA A 30 -1.34 -1.77 -9.09
CA ALA A 30 -0.44 -0.65 -8.87
C ALA A 30 -1.00 0.60 -9.56
N HIS A 31 -0.85 1.73 -8.91
CA HIS A 31 -0.98 3.03 -9.53
C HIS A 31 0.40 3.65 -9.59
N TYR A 32 0.79 4.24 -10.72
CA TYR A 32 2.04 4.99 -10.78
C TYR A 32 1.83 6.42 -11.27
N THR A 33 2.62 7.30 -10.68
CA THR A 33 2.81 8.69 -11.11
C THR A 33 4.24 8.83 -11.60
N GLN A 34 4.41 9.24 -12.85
CA GLN A 34 5.69 9.63 -13.42
C GLN A 34 5.87 11.13 -13.25
N TYR A 35 7.08 11.56 -12.91
CA TYR A 35 7.41 12.95 -12.64
C TYR A 35 8.42 13.48 -13.65
N ARG A 36 8.29 14.77 -13.98
CA ARG A 36 9.25 15.52 -14.79
C ARG A 36 10.00 16.52 -13.92
N ARG A 37 11.33 16.56 -14.09
CA ARG A 37 12.19 17.57 -13.44
C ARG A 37 11.92 18.96 -13.99
N LEU A 38 12.10 19.97 -13.14
CA LEU A 38 11.82 21.37 -13.48
C LEU A 38 12.96 22.11 -14.18
N TYR A 39 14.21 21.70 -13.97
CA TYR A 39 15.38 22.43 -14.46
C TYR A 39 16.33 21.53 -15.25
N ASN A 40 17.11 22.16 -16.14
CA ASN A 40 18.21 21.51 -16.85
C ASN A 40 19.43 21.43 -15.93
N ASP A 41 20.29 20.44 -16.17
CA ASP A 41 21.45 20.05 -15.33
C ASP A 41 22.49 21.17 -15.06
N ASP A 42 22.28 22.40 -15.57
CA ASP A 42 23.15 23.58 -15.39
C ASP A 42 22.81 24.42 -14.14
N GLU A 43 21.68 24.18 -13.47
CA GLU A 43 21.32 24.84 -12.21
C GLU A 43 21.46 23.82 -11.07
N GLU A 44 22.49 23.98 -10.23
CA GLU A 44 22.63 23.34 -8.91
C GLU A 44 21.55 23.89 -7.96
N ASP A 45 20.28 23.67 -8.28
CA ASP A 45 19.20 24.12 -7.44
C ASP A 45 18.94 23.03 -6.38
N GLU A 46 19.11 23.40 -5.11
CA GLU A 46 18.93 22.53 -3.94
C GLU A 46 17.50 21.96 -3.83
N SER A 47 16.56 22.50 -4.61
CA SER A 47 15.12 22.30 -4.47
C SER A 47 14.63 20.91 -4.92
N LYS A 48 15.41 20.11 -5.67
CA LYS A 48 15.06 18.75 -6.18
C LYS A 48 13.61 18.63 -6.66
N ALA A 49 13.09 19.72 -7.21
CA ALA A 49 11.67 19.87 -7.45
C ALA A 49 11.23 19.17 -8.74
N VAL A 50 10.06 18.53 -8.70
CA VAL A 50 9.49 17.78 -9.81
C VAL A 50 7.99 18.03 -9.90
N TYR A 51 7.39 17.90 -11.09
CA TYR A 51 5.94 17.94 -11.28
C TYR A 51 5.41 16.62 -11.84
N PRO A 52 4.20 16.20 -11.45
CA PRO A 52 3.56 15.01 -12.01
C PRO A 52 3.32 15.22 -13.51
N LEU A 53 3.64 14.21 -14.31
CA LEU A 53 3.52 14.22 -15.76
C LEU A 53 2.41 13.28 -16.24
N THR A 54 2.46 12.03 -15.77
CA THR A 54 1.57 10.96 -16.22
C THR A 54 1.16 10.10 -15.03
N ASP A 55 -0.13 9.83 -14.93
CA ASP A 55 -0.70 8.90 -13.96
C ASP A 55 -1.34 7.71 -14.67
N ARG A 56 -1.08 6.49 -14.19
CA ARG A 56 -1.63 5.29 -14.81
C ARG A 56 -1.82 4.15 -13.82
N ASP A 57 -2.89 3.40 -14.07
CA ASP A 57 -3.16 2.14 -13.38
C ASP A 57 -2.55 0.94 -14.12
N VAL A 58 -1.96 0.03 -13.35
CA VAL A 58 -1.35 -1.22 -13.80
C VAL A 58 -2.03 -2.37 -13.07
N TYR A 59 -2.58 -3.30 -13.85
CA TYR A 59 -3.19 -4.51 -13.33
C TYR A 59 -2.11 -5.57 -13.11
N LEU A 60 -1.96 -6.01 -11.86
CA LEU A 60 -0.94 -6.98 -11.49
C LEU A 60 -1.57 -8.36 -11.33
N GLN A 61 -0.83 -9.40 -11.73
CA GLN A 61 -1.21 -10.76 -11.33
C GLN A 61 -0.99 -10.92 -9.83
N PHE A 62 -2.00 -11.41 -9.12
CA PHE A 62 -1.86 -11.70 -7.70
C PHE A 62 -0.85 -12.81 -7.48
N ARG A 63 0.08 -12.57 -6.56
CA ARG A 63 1.13 -13.51 -6.18
C ARG A 63 1.37 -13.42 -4.68
N GLN A 64 1.49 -14.57 -4.04
CA GLN A 64 2.03 -14.67 -2.69
C GLN A 64 3.56 -14.76 -2.78
N PHE A 65 4.23 -14.05 -1.88
CA PHE A 65 5.68 -13.96 -1.82
C PHE A 65 6.16 -14.53 -0.50
N ASP A 66 7.35 -15.13 -0.53
CA ASP A 66 7.96 -15.76 0.64
C ASP A 66 8.89 -14.80 1.40
N SER A 67 9.31 -13.70 0.77
CA SER A 67 10.23 -12.73 1.37
C SER A 67 10.06 -11.30 0.84
N ILE A 68 10.55 -10.31 1.61
CA ILE A 68 10.59 -8.91 1.19
C ILE A 68 11.50 -8.73 -0.03
N GLU A 69 12.60 -9.47 -0.14
CA GLU A 69 13.52 -9.42 -1.29
C GLU A 69 12.86 -9.86 -2.59
N GLN A 70 12.00 -10.89 -2.53
CA GLN A 70 11.21 -11.31 -3.69
C GLN A 70 10.23 -10.21 -4.12
N ILE A 71 9.57 -9.56 -3.16
CA ILE A 71 8.68 -8.43 -3.43
C ILE A 71 9.46 -7.28 -4.07
N ARG A 72 10.62 -6.93 -3.53
CA ARG A 72 11.48 -5.87 -4.08
C ARG A 72 11.90 -6.15 -5.52
N SER A 73 12.31 -7.38 -5.80
CA SER A 73 12.71 -7.79 -7.14
C SER A 73 11.54 -7.70 -8.13
N PHE A 74 10.35 -8.16 -7.70
CA PHE A 74 9.12 -8.07 -8.50
C PHE A 74 8.72 -6.63 -8.79
N ASP A 75 8.75 -5.74 -7.78
CA ASP A 75 8.37 -4.33 -7.97
C ASP A 75 9.30 -3.60 -8.95
N VAL A 76 10.61 -3.88 -8.85
CA VAL A 76 11.61 -3.34 -9.78
C VAL A 76 11.36 -3.85 -11.20
N GLU A 77 10.96 -5.12 -11.36
CA GLU A 77 10.61 -5.68 -12.66
C GLU A 77 9.35 -5.01 -13.23
N VAL A 78 8.30 -4.82 -12.43
CA VAL A 78 7.09 -4.08 -12.81
C VAL A 78 7.45 -2.67 -13.26
N ALA A 79 8.23 -1.94 -12.47
CA ALA A 79 8.64 -0.58 -12.82
C ALA A 79 9.44 -0.53 -14.14
N LYS A 80 10.35 -1.48 -14.36
CA LYS A 80 11.11 -1.57 -15.62
C LYS A 80 10.25 -1.94 -16.81
N ASN A 81 9.24 -2.79 -16.64
CA ASN A 81 8.34 -3.17 -17.71
C ASN A 81 7.44 -2.00 -18.13
N GLU A 82 6.94 -1.22 -17.16
CA GLU A 82 6.04 -0.09 -17.42
C GLU A 82 6.79 1.16 -17.90
N LEU A 83 7.93 1.49 -17.29
CA LEU A 83 8.67 2.74 -17.55
C LEU A 83 9.98 2.54 -18.32
N GLY A 84 10.37 1.33 -18.68
CA GLY A 84 11.71 1.03 -19.21
C GLY A 84 12.13 1.84 -20.43
N ARG A 85 11.17 2.28 -21.25
CA ARG A 85 11.42 3.18 -22.39
C ARG A 85 11.79 4.60 -21.97
N ASP A 86 11.23 5.06 -20.85
CA ASP A 86 11.45 6.39 -20.28
C ASP A 86 12.63 6.40 -19.28
N MET A 87 13.09 5.22 -18.87
CA MET A 87 14.24 5.05 -17.99
C MET A 87 15.57 5.23 -18.73
N THR A 88 15.83 6.43 -19.22
CA THR A 88 16.99 6.73 -20.08
C THR A 88 18.26 7.15 -19.35
N ASP A 89 18.25 7.28 -18.01
CA ASP A 89 19.43 7.71 -17.25
C ASP A 89 20.54 6.64 -17.35
N PRO A 90 21.68 6.94 -18.02
CA PRO A 90 22.75 5.97 -18.22
C PRO A 90 23.47 5.61 -16.91
N ARG A 91 23.26 6.40 -15.84
CA ARG A 91 23.87 6.18 -14.54
C ARG A 91 22.98 5.35 -13.59
N GLY A 92 21.78 4.98 -14.04
CA GLY A 92 20.85 4.13 -13.30
C GLY A 92 19.90 4.88 -12.37
N TYR A 93 19.07 4.11 -11.68
CA TYR A 93 17.99 4.58 -10.81
C TYR A 93 18.08 3.93 -9.43
N ASN A 94 17.68 4.69 -8.42
CA ASN A 94 17.57 4.23 -7.04
C ASN A 94 16.11 3.89 -6.73
N TYR A 95 15.89 2.74 -6.12
CA TYR A 95 14.58 2.23 -5.75
C TYR A 95 14.45 2.28 -4.23
N VAL A 96 13.54 3.12 -3.74
CA VAL A 96 13.41 3.46 -2.33
C VAL A 96 11.98 3.22 -1.87
N TYR A 97 11.82 2.54 -0.75
CA TYR A 97 10.52 2.35 -0.11
C TYR A 97 10.33 3.42 0.97
N ASP A 98 9.08 3.79 1.22
CA ASP A 98 8.78 4.69 2.34
C ASP A 98 9.05 3.96 3.68
N PRO A 99 9.96 4.47 4.53
CA PRO A 99 10.22 3.87 5.83
C PRO A 99 9.13 4.19 6.86
N THR A 100 8.28 5.17 6.57
CA THR A 100 7.26 5.61 7.53
C THR A 100 6.12 4.59 7.58
N PRO A 101 5.74 4.10 8.78
CA PRO A 101 4.56 3.28 8.91
C PRO A 101 3.31 4.01 8.41
N VAL A 102 2.49 3.31 7.64
CA VAL A 102 1.26 3.84 7.05
C VAL A 102 0.07 3.36 7.87
N LEU A 103 -0.81 4.29 8.24
CA LEU A 103 -2.09 4.00 8.87
C LEU A 103 -3.21 4.02 7.83
N LEU A 104 -3.85 2.87 7.61
CA LEU A 104 -5.06 2.76 6.82
C LEU A 104 -6.26 2.47 7.72
N ARG A 105 -7.41 3.00 7.34
CA ARG A 105 -8.66 2.78 8.06
C ARG A 105 -9.70 2.18 7.13
N TYR A 106 -10.43 1.20 7.65
CA TYR A 106 -11.51 0.53 6.95
C TYR A 106 -12.76 0.62 7.81
N VAL A 107 -13.87 1.05 7.23
CA VAL A 107 -15.19 0.87 7.83
C VAL A 107 -15.71 -0.49 7.43
N VAL A 108 -16.19 -1.24 8.41
CA VAL A 108 -16.84 -2.53 8.19
C VAL A 108 -18.34 -2.31 8.29
N GLN A 109 -19.04 -2.43 7.17
CA GLN A 109 -20.47 -2.20 7.09
C GLN A 109 -21.13 -3.25 6.20
N ASN A 110 -22.17 -3.89 6.74
CA ASN A 110 -23.02 -4.82 5.98
C ASN A 110 -24.43 -4.24 5.81
N HIS A 111 -25.34 -5.04 5.26
CA HIS A 111 -26.74 -4.68 5.06
C HIS A 111 -27.53 -4.37 6.35
N ILE A 112 -27.02 -4.78 7.53
CA ILE A 112 -27.66 -4.56 8.84
C ILE A 112 -27.18 -3.23 9.45
N GLY A 113 -25.96 -2.78 9.12
CA GLY A 113 -25.43 -1.51 9.57
C GLY A 113 -23.91 -1.52 9.75
N CYS A 114 -23.42 -0.51 10.47
CA CYS A 114 -22.01 -0.40 10.83
C CYS A 114 -21.64 -1.46 11.87
N ILE A 115 -20.65 -2.28 11.55
CA ILE A 115 -20.10 -3.31 12.45
C ILE A 115 -18.98 -2.72 13.30
N GLY A 116 -18.13 -1.88 12.70
CA GLY A 116 -16.99 -1.27 13.36
C GLY A 116 -16.00 -0.66 12.39
N MET A 117 -14.84 -0.30 12.92
CA MET A 117 -13.73 0.26 12.16
C MET A 117 -12.47 -0.57 12.38
N VAL A 118 -11.72 -0.84 11.32
CA VAL A 118 -10.41 -1.50 11.40
C VAL A 118 -9.32 -0.50 11.06
N ASN A 119 -8.40 -0.31 11.99
CA ASN A 119 -7.17 0.44 11.80
C ASN A 119 -6.06 -0.54 11.47
N VAL A 120 -5.31 -0.28 10.41
CA VAL A 120 -4.16 -1.09 10.00
C VAL A 120 -2.94 -0.18 9.95
N LEU A 121 -2.06 -0.31 10.93
CA LEU A 121 -0.76 0.33 10.94
C LEU A 121 0.27 -0.66 10.40
N PHE A 122 1.00 -0.32 9.33
CA PHE A 122 1.96 -1.24 8.75
C PHE A 122 3.23 -0.55 8.26
N SER A 123 4.35 -1.27 8.33
CA SER A 123 5.63 -0.90 7.71
C SER A 123 6.06 -2.01 6.76
N PHE A 124 6.23 -1.67 5.48
CA PHE A 124 6.74 -2.62 4.50
C PHE A 124 8.20 -2.98 4.77
N ILE A 125 9.04 -2.00 5.11
CA ILE A 125 10.48 -2.22 5.33
C ILE A 125 10.71 -3.08 6.57
N ASP A 126 9.99 -2.81 7.66
CA ASP A 126 10.15 -3.54 8.91
C ASP A 126 9.33 -4.84 8.93
N ASN A 127 8.53 -5.08 7.89
CA ASN A 127 7.59 -6.20 7.81
C ASN A 127 6.73 -6.32 9.08
N THR A 128 6.14 -5.20 9.50
CA THR A 128 5.26 -5.12 10.66
C THR A 128 3.86 -4.72 10.23
N LYS A 129 2.87 -5.32 10.90
CA LYS A 129 1.46 -4.99 10.71
C LYS A 129 0.73 -5.13 12.05
N GLU A 130 0.06 -4.07 12.44
CA GLU A 130 -0.82 -4.02 13.60
C GLU A 130 -2.22 -3.69 13.12
N VAL A 131 -3.15 -4.59 13.39
CA VAL A 131 -4.55 -4.48 13.00
C VAL A 131 -5.38 -4.36 14.26
N LYS A 132 -6.13 -3.28 14.38
CA LYS A 132 -7.01 -2.99 15.51
C LYS A 132 -8.43 -2.79 15.03
N PHE A 133 -9.32 -3.69 15.42
CA PHE A 133 -10.74 -3.57 15.21
C PHE A 133 -11.41 -2.93 16.42
N LEU A 134 -12.20 -1.90 16.13
CA LEU A 134 -13.03 -1.16 17.09
C LEU A 134 -14.49 -1.47 16.77
N SER A 135 -15.17 -2.14 17.69
CA SER A 135 -16.56 -2.51 17.54
C SER A 135 -17.47 -1.28 17.64
N ALA A 136 -18.45 -1.16 16.74
CA ALA A 136 -19.47 -0.13 16.84
C ALA A 136 -20.52 -0.40 17.93
N THR A 137 -20.59 -1.64 18.45
CA THR A 137 -21.63 -2.06 19.40
C THR A 137 -21.15 -2.07 20.84
N ASN A 138 -19.96 -2.61 21.11
CA ASN A 138 -19.42 -2.68 22.46
C ASN A 138 -17.88 -2.85 22.45
N PRO A 139 -17.13 -2.01 23.19
CA PRO A 139 -15.67 -2.11 23.28
C PRO A 139 -15.13 -3.48 23.75
N ARG A 140 -15.93 -4.29 24.44
CA ARG A 140 -15.54 -5.67 24.81
C ARG A 140 -15.30 -6.59 23.61
N TYR A 141 -15.77 -6.20 22.43
CA TYR A 141 -15.59 -6.92 21.17
C TYR A 141 -14.50 -6.33 20.30
N ASP A 142 -13.74 -5.35 20.80
CA ASP A 142 -12.54 -4.87 20.15
C ASP A 142 -11.53 -6.01 20.04
N PHE A 143 -10.77 -6.02 18.95
CA PHE A 143 -9.88 -7.13 18.63
C PHE A 143 -8.59 -6.62 18.01
N ASP A 144 -7.47 -7.08 18.53
CA ASP A 144 -6.15 -6.67 18.08
C ASP A 144 -5.39 -7.89 17.51
N ILE A 145 -4.76 -7.71 16.36
CA ILE A 145 -3.87 -8.68 15.72
C ILE A 145 -2.55 -7.96 15.42
N SER A 146 -1.45 -8.48 15.91
CA SER A 146 -0.13 -8.15 15.40
C SER A 146 0.37 -9.27 14.49
N SER A 147 1.00 -8.90 13.39
CA SER A 147 1.54 -9.84 12.42
C SER A 147 2.84 -9.32 11.83
N ASN A 148 3.80 -10.23 11.64
CA ASN A 148 4.99 -10.05 10.83
C ASN A 148 4.91 -10.86 9.52
N SER A 149 3.69 -11.24 9.11
CA SER A 149 3.43 -11.94 7.86
C SER A 149 3.35 -10.97 6.67
N LEU A 150 3.76 -11.46 5.50
CA LEU A 150 3.64 -10.77 4.20
C LEU A 150 2.19 -10.73 3.65
N GLU A 151 1.23 -11.21 4.45
CA GLU A 151 -0.20 -11.22 4.12
C GLU A 151 -0.69 -9.81 3.75
N THR A 152 -1.74 -9.75 2.94
CA THR A 152 -2.38 -8.47 2.60
C THR A 152 -3.11 -7.91 3.82
N ASN A 153 -3.39 -6.61 3.79
CA ASN A 153 -4.17 -5.98 4.86
C ASN A 153 -5.56 -6.64 4.97
N VAL A 154 -6.19 -6.92 3.83
CA VAL A 154 -7.49 -7.61 3.75
C VAL A 154 -7.42 -9.02 4.35
N ASP A 155 -6.38 -9.80 4.05
CA ASP A 155 -6.24 -11.16 4.61
C ASP A 155 -6.16 -11.14 6.15
N CYS A 156 -5.53 -10.12 6.73
CA CYS A 156 -5.50 -9.96 8.18
C CYS A 156 -6.87 -9.51 8.74
N ILE A 157 -7.59 -8.63 8.04
CA ILE A 157 -8.90 -8.12 8.47
C ILE A 157 -9.96 -9.21 8.49
N VAL A 158 -10.02 -10.06 7.46
CA VAL A 158 -11.06 -11.11 7.38
C VAL A 158 -10.96 -12.17 8.47
N ARG A 159 -9.80 -12.29 9.13
CA ARG A 159 -9.58 -13.17 10.29
C ARG A 159 -10.17 -12.64 11.59
N ILE A 160 -10.63 -11.39 11.62
CA ILE A 160 -11.18 -10.78 12.83
C ILE A 160 -12.56 -11.39 13.10
N PRO A 161 -12.79 -12.02 14.26
CA PRO A 161 -14.10 -12.51 14.63
C PRO A 161 -15.01 -11.32 14.95
N TRP A 162 -16.17 -11.27 14.31
CA TRP A 162 -17.25 -10.35 14.63
C TRP A 162 -18.25 -11.02 15.58
N TYR A 163 -18.34 -10.50 16.78
CA TYR A 163 -19.30 -10.95 17.78
C TYR A 163 -20.62 -10.19 17.66
N THR A 164 -21.72 -10.94 17.62
CA THR A 164 -23.08 -10.45 17.81
C THR A 164 -23.65 -10.99 19.13
N ASP A 165 -24.80 -10.50 19.57
CA ASP A 165 -25.45 -10.99 20.80
C ASP A 165 -25.82 -12.49 20.74
N ARG A 166 -25.76 -13.13 19.56
CA ARG A 166 -26.20 -14.52 19.36
C ARG A 166 -25.17 -15.43 18.69
N ASP A 167 -24.26 -14.90 17.86
CA ASP A 167 -23.31 -15.67 17.06
C ASP A 167 -21.94 -14.98 16.92
N VAL A 168 -20.92 -15.78 16.63
CA VAL A 168 -19.62 -15.34 16.11
C VAL A 168 -19.62 -15.50 14.59
N ARG A 169 -19.27 -14.44 13.86
CA ARG A 169 -19.19 -14.40 12.40
C ARG A 169 -17.82 -13.90 11.97
N GLU A 170 -17.53 -14.01 10.67
CA GLU A 170 -16.31 -13.45 10.07
C GLU A 170 -16.65 -12.20 9.26
N ILE A 171 -15.69 -11.29 9.14
CA ILE A 171 -15.82 -10.10 8.31
C ILE A 171 -15.66 -10.48 6.84
N SER A 172 -16.65 -10.14 6.01
CA SER A 172 -16.55 -10.28 4.56
C SER A 172 -15.70 -9.16 3.97
N SER A 173 -14.82 -9.48 3.03
CA SER A 173 -14.08 -8.46 2.28
C SER A 173 -14.97 -7.50 1.48
N HIS A 174 -16.21 -7.90 1.15
CA HIS A 174 -17.18 -7.05 0.46
C HIS A 174 -17.83 -6.00 1.39
N ASP A 175 -17.74 -6.21 2.70
CA ASP A 175 -18.26 -5.27 3.71
C ASP A 175 -17.21 -4.20 4.08
N LEU A 176 -16.01 -4.27 3.47
CA LEU A 176 -14.91 -3.35 3.75
C LEU A 176 -14.96 -2.13 2.83
N LYS A 177 -14.96 -0.95 3.44
CA LYS A 177 -14.76 0.32 2.74
C LYS A 177 -13.53 1.01 3.29
N ARG A 178 -12.49 1.12 2.46
CA ARG A 178 -11.28 1.90 2.78
C ARG A 178 -11.65 3.39 2.90
N LEU A 179 -11.19 4.02 3.97
CA LEU A 179 -11.27 5.45 4.15
C LEU A 179 -10.04 6.12 3.57
N GLU A 180 -10.24 7.35 3.13
CA GLU A 180 -9.15 8.21 2.69
C GLU A 180 -8.24 8.59 3.86
N PRO A 181 -6.94 8.87 3.64
CA PRO A 181 -5.97 9.11 4.72
C PRO A 181 -6.30 10.28 5.66
N TRP A 182 -7.18 11.19 5.27
CA TRP A 182 -7.55 12.38 6.05
C TRP A 182 -8.71 12.18 7.05
N TYR A 183 -9.22 10.94 7.21
CA TYR A 183 -10.28 10.59 8.17
C TYR A 183 -9.77 9.89 9.42
#